data_AF-A0A2E6G1Y0-F1
#
_entry.id   AF-A0A2E6G1Y0-F1
#
_cell.length_a   1.000
_cell.length_b   1.000
_cell.length_c   1.000
_cell.angle_alpha   90.00
_cell.angle_beta   90.00
_cell.angle_gamma   90.00
#
_symmetry.space_group_name_H-M   'P 1'
#
loop_
_entity.id
_entity.type
_entity.pdbx_description
1 polymer ?
#
loop_
_entity_poly.entity_id
_entity_poly.type
_entity_poly.pdbx_seq_one_letter_code
_entity_poly.pdbx_strand_id
1 'polypeptide(L)'
;MGSYVDSLREAARRLLRSEGGILYLNMNISESAIELMLKISDNVPSKVSLPELSYIESHEILLECSGNNFYIGEEEKSEEYCWVKSHKSETGESWSDFRKMVLELAIAGYPGCTGCGGPGSEEIWDEATSRIY
;
A
#
# COMPACT_ATOMS: atom_id res chain seq x y z
N MET A 1 -9.59 -0.96 17.98
CA MET A 1 -10.40 -0.86 16.74
C MET A 1 -9.46 -0.34 15.67
N GLY A 2 -9.47 -0.94 14.49
CA GLY A 2 -8.65 -0.46 13.37
C GLY A 2 -9.02 0.96 12.95
N SER A 3 -8.19 1.57 12.11
CA SER A 3 -8.50 2.85 11.47
C SER A 3 -8.15 2.79 9.98
N TYR A 4 -8.71 3.74 9.23
CA TYR A 4 -8.35 3.94 7.82
C TYR A 4 -6.84 4.12 7.68
N VAL A 5 -6.24 4.97 8.51
CA VAL A 5 -4.81 5.29 8.48
C VAL A 5 -3.96 4.05 8.77
N ASP A 6 -4.37 3.19 9.70
CA ASP A 6 -3.62 1.96 10.02
C ASP A 6 -3.67 0.96 8.87
N SER A 7 -4.84 0.79 8.24
CA SER A 7 -4.99 -0.09 7.07
C SER A 7 -4.20 0.44 5.87
N LEU A 8 -4.26 1.75 5.63
CA LEU A 8 -3.49 2.41 4.59
C LEU A 8 -1.97 2.25 4.80
N ARG A 9 -1.53 2.39 6.06
CA ARG A 9 -0.13 2.17 6.43
C ARG A 9 0.30 0.73 6.20
N GLU A 10 -0.53 -0.24 6.55
CA GLU A 10 -0.23 -1.65 6.28
C GLU A 10 -0.17 -1.94 4.77
N ALA A 11 -1.11 -1.42 3.97
CA ALA A 11 -1.05 -1.53 2.52
C ALA A 11 0.27 -0.95 1.96
N ALA A 12 0.70 0.22 2.47
CA ALA A 12 1.97 0.83 2.10
C ALA A 12 3.17 -0.04 2.48
N ARG A 13 3.17 -0.62 3.70
CA ARG A 13 4.21 -1.57 4.14
C ARG A 13 4.26 -2.81 3.25
N ARG A 14 3.11 -3.35 2.84
CA ARG A 14 3.00 -4.51 1.94
C ARG A 14 3.59 -4.19 0.56
N LEU A 15 3.31 -3.01 0.00
CA LEU A 15 3.97 -2.55 -1.23
C LEU A 15 5.49 -2.48 -1.07
N LEU A 16 5.99 -1.92 0.03
CA LEU A 16 7.44 -1.78 0.26
C LEU A 16 8.12 -3.14 0.49
N ARG A 17 7.46 -4.08 1.19
CA ARG A 17 7.95 -5.45 1.41
C ARG A 17 7.75 -6.42 0.24
N SER A 18 6.94 -6.07 -0.76
CA SER A 18 6.67 -6.98 -1.87
C SER A 18 7.94 -7.37 -2.63
N GLU A 19 7.97 -8.58 -3.16
CA GLU A 19 9.03 -9.03 -4.06
C GLU A 19 8.40 -9.26 -5.44
N GLY A 20 8.32 -8.19 -6.24
CA GLY A 20 7.59 -8.18 -7.51
C GLY A 20 6.06 -8.20 -7.33
N GLY A 21 5.37 -8.87 -8.25
CA GLY A 21 3.90 -8.91 -8.34
C GLY A 21 3.34 -7.95 -9.38
N ILE A 22 2.02 -7.78 -9.38
CA ILE A 22 1.30 -6.88 -10.28
C ILE A 22 0.52 -5.87 -9.46
N LEU A 23 0.80 -4.59 -9.68
CA LEU A 23 0.07 -3.46 -9.11
C LEU A 23 -0.94 -2.96 -10.16
N TYR A 24 -2.21 -3.28 -9.94
CA TYR A 24 -3.31 -2.83 -10.79
C TYR A 24 -3.80 -1.45 -10.33
N LEU A 25 -3.92 -0.55 -11.30
CA LEU A 25 -4.24 0.86 -11.08
C LEU A 25 -5.13 1.37 -12.20
N ASN A 26 -5.85 2.46 -11.94
CA ASN A 26 -6.50 3.19 -13.01
C ASN A 26 -5.47 3.85 -13.95
N MET A 27 -5.74 3.88 -15.25
CA MET A 27 -4.87 4.55 -16.22
C MET A 27 -4.68 6.05 -15.94
N ASN A 28 -5.68 6.70 -15.32
CA ASN A 28 -5.67 8.14 -15.00
C ASN A 28 -4.57 8.53 -14.00
N ILE A 29 -4.03 7.57 -13.22
CA ILE A 29 -2.97 7.82 -12.23
C ILE A 29 -1.61 7.29 -12.66
N SER A 30 -1.47 6.80 -13.90
CA SER A 30 -0.27 6.15 -14.44
C SER A 30 1.01 6.96 -14.25
N GLU A 31 1.02 8.25 -14.59
CA GLU A 31 2.19 9.12 -14.44
C GLU A 31 2.66 9.18 -12.98
N SER A 32 1.72 9.40 -12.06
CA SER A 32 2.02 9.47 -10.62
C SER A 32 2.43 8.12 -10.02
N ALA A 33 1.98 7.01 -10.60
CA ALA A 33 2.38 5.66 -10.21
C ALA A 33 3.82 5.35 -10.64
N ILE A 34 4.19 5.73 -11.86
CA ILE A 34 5.57 5.64 -12.34
C ILE A 34 6.49 6.47 -11.46
N GLU A 35 6.10 7.71 -11.13
CA GLU A 35 6.87 8.57 -10.23
C GLU A 35 7.02 7.94 -8.83
N LEU A 36 5.96 7.31 -8.30
CA LEU A 36 6.03 6.61 -7.03
C LEU A 36 7.03 5.45 -7.08
N MET A 37 7.00 4.62 -8.14
CA MET A 37 7.95 3.50 -8.29
C MET A 37 9.41 3.99 -8.34
N LEU A 38 9.68 5.06 -9.08
CA LEU A 38 11.01 5.68 -9.13
C LEU A 38 11.46 6.16 -7.75
N LYS A 39 10.59 6.86 -7.02
CA LYS A 39 10.88 7.34 -5.66
C LYS A 39 11.13 6.19 -4.68
N ILE A 40 10.37 5.10 -4.78
CA ILE A 40 10.63 3.90 -3.96
C ILE A 40 12.01 3.34 -4.29
N SER A 41 12.37 3.23 -5.58
CA SER A 41 13.70 2.76 -6.00
C SER A 41 14.83 3.62 -5.44
N ASP A 42 14.65 4.94 -5.39
CA ASP A 42 15.65 5.87 -4.86
C ASP A 42 15.80 5.78 -3.33
N ASN A 43 14.68 5.60 -2.61
CA ASN A 43 14.65 5.65 -1.15
C ASN A 43 14.80 4.28 -0.48
N VAL A 44 14.52 3.19 -1.20
CA VAL A 44 14.58 1.81 -0.69
C VAL A 44 15.50 0.96 -1.58
N PRO A 45 16.83 1.15 -1.53
CA PRO A 45 17.76 0.45 -2.41
C PRO A 45 17.77 -1.07 -2.23
N SER A 46 17.32 -1.56 -1.06
CA SER A 46 17.19 -3.00 -0.78
C SER A 46 16.03 -3.66 -1.53
N LYS A 47 15.10 -2.88 -2.09
CA LYS A 47 13.97 -3.41 -2.87
C LYS A 47 14.41 -3.66 -4.30
N VAL A 48 14.89 -4.88 -4.55
CA VAL A 48 15.42 -5.28 -5.86
C VAL A 48 14.30 -5.50 -6.89
N SER A 49 13.12 -5.94 -6.45
CA SER A 49 12.00 -6.30 -7.34
C SER A 49 10.77 -5.44 -7.06
N LEU A 50 10.54 -4.44 -7.90
CA LEU A 50 9.29 -3.65 -7.91
C LEU A 50 8.18 -4.43 -8.63
N PRO A 51 6.90 -4.22 -8.25
CA PRO A 51 5.79 -4.80 -8.98
C PRO A 51 5.65 -4.20 -10.38
N GLU A 52 5.17 -4.99 -11.32
CA GLU A 52 4.78 -4.53 -12.64
C GLU A 52 3.48 -3.71 -12.56
N LEU A 53 3.39 -2.62 -13.33
CA LEU A 53 2.17 -1.81 -13.38
C LEU A 53 1.22 -2.37 -14.43
N SER A 54 -0.01 -2.64 -14.02
CA SER A 54 -1.11 -3.04 -14.91
C SER A 54 -2.25 -2.04 -14.79
N TYR A 55 -2.88 -1.68 -15.91
CA TYR A 55 -3.89 -0.65 -15.93
C TYR A 55 -5.29 -1.24 -16.14
N ILE A 56 -6.22 -0.86 -15.28
CA ILE A 56 -7.62 -1.28 -15.28
C ILE A 56 -8.54 -0.06 -15.39
N GLU A 57 -9.81 -0.30 -15.72
CA GLU A 57 -10.81 0.77 -15.85
C GLU A 57 -11.39 1.22 -14.49
N SER A 58 -11.33 0.37 -13.46
CA SER A 58 -11.82 0.72 -12.12
C SER A 58 -10.88 1.71 -11.42
N HIS A 59 -11.38 2.39 -10.39
CA HIS A 59 -10.59 3.32 -9.56
C HIS A 59 -9.94 2.63 -8.35
N GLU A 60 -9.94 1.30 -8.34
CA GLU A 60 -9.39 0.50 -7.26
C GLU A 60 -7.87 0.40 -7.39
N ILE A 61 -7.20 0.14 -6.27
CA ILE A 61 -5.77 -0.12 -6.24
C ILE A 61 -5.57 -1.50 -5.66
N LEU A 62 -4.91 -2.38 -6.40
CA LEU A 62 -4.75 -3.78 -6.03
C LEU A 62 -3.30 -4.21 -6.26
N LEU A 63 -2.67 -4.78 -5.24
CA LEU A 63 -1.41 -5.50 -5.41
C LEU A 63 -1.66 -6.99 -5.27
N GLU A 64 -1.27 -7.75 -6.29
CA GLU A 64 -1.20 -9.20 -6.25
C GLU A 64 0.27 -9.65 -6.23
N CYS A 65 0.68 -10.27 -5.13
CA CYS A 65 2.01 -10.84 -4.94
C CYS A 65 2.01 -11.94 -3.86
N SER A 66 3.12 -12.63 -3.67
CA SER A 66 3.20 -13.67 -2.64
C SER A 66 3.24 -13.04 -1.24
N GLY A 67 2.13 -13.15 -0.49
CA GLY A 67 2.06 -12.83 0.94
C GLY A 67 1.96 -11.35 1.32
N ASN A 68 2.02 -10.41 0.36
CA ASN A 68 1.90 -8.97 0.61
C ASN A 68 0.73 -8.34 -0.18
N ASN A 69 -0.36 -9.08 -0.34
CA ASN A 69 -1.54 -8.61 -1.07
C ASN A 69 -2.22 -7.45 -0.35
N PHE A 70 -2.66 -6.43 -1.08
CA PHE A 70 -3.53 -5.39 -0.53
C PHE A 70 -4.54 -4.92 -1.56
N TYR A 71 -5.65 -4.38 -1.08
CA TYR A 71 -6.71 -3.86 -1.93
C TYR A 71 -7.29 -2.60 -1.30
N ILE A 72 -7.33 -1.53 -2.08
CA ILE A 72 -7.93 -0.25 -1.71
C ILE A 72 -9.14 -0.04 -2.63
N GLY A 73 -10.33 -0.12 -2.03
CA GLY A 73 -11.58 -0.07 -2.77
C GLY A 73 -12.79 -0.10 -1.84
N GLU A 74 -13.97 -0.08 -2.45
CA GLU A 74 -15.23 0.04 -1.72
C GLU A 74 -15.70 -1.29 -1.12
N GLU A 75 -15.48 -2.39 -1.84
CA GLU A 75 -16.00 -3.71 -1.48
C GLU A 75 -15.03 -4.50 -0.63
N GLU A 76 -15.55 -5.25 0.32
CA GLU A 76 -14.71 -6.11 1.16
C GLU A 76 -14.08 -7.23 0.33
N LYS A 77 -12.76 -7.42 0.48
CA LYS A 77 -12.01 -8.51 -0.17
C LYS A 77 -11.72 -9.64 0.83
N SER A 78 -11.20 -10.78 0.35
CA SER A 78 -10.83 -11.89 1.23
C SER A 78 -9.80 -11.46 2.29
N GLU A 79 -9.73 -12.18 3.41
CA GLU A 79 -8.81 -11.89 4.53
C GLU A 79 -7.32 -12.00 4.17
N GLU A 80 -7.00 -12.56 2.99
CA GLU A 80 -5.64 -12.61 2.46
C GLU A 80 -5.13 -11.21 2.06
N TYR A 81 -6.05 -10.26 1.81
CA TYR A 81 -5.73 -8.89 1.45
C TYR A 81 -5.80 -8.00 2.68
N CYS A 82 -4.83 -7.09 2.81
CA CYS A 82 -5.07 -5.89 3.59
C CYS A 82 -6.10 -5.05 2.86
N TRP A 83 -7.32 -4.96 3.39
CA TRP A 83 -8.38 -4.17 2.80
C TRP A 83 -8.41 -2.75 3.39
N VAL A 84 -8.35 -1.76 2.51
CA VAL A 84 -8.48 -0.35 2.85
C VAL A 84 -9.77 0.20 2.23
N LYS A 85 -10.66 0.71 3.09
CA LYS A 85 -11.94 1.29 2.68
C LYS A 85 -11.72 2.62 1.97
N SER A 86 -11.78 2.64 0.64
CA SER A 86 -11.49 3.85 -0.17
C SER A 86 -12.36 5.05 0.21
N HIS A 87 -13.63 4.82 0.51
CA HIS A 87 -14.60 5.86 0.91
C HIS A 87 -14.30 6.54 2.26
N LYS A 88 -13.34 6.02 3.04
CA LYS A 88 -12.86 6.60 4.31
C LYS A 88 -11.61 7.47 4.13
N SER A 89 -11.19 7.74 2.89
CA SER A 89 -10.05 8.60 2.56
C SER A 89 -10.13 9.95 3.26
N GLU A 90 -9.00 10.42 3.79
CA GLU A 90 -8.92 11.70 4.50
C GLU A 90 -9.00 12.88 3.52
N THR A 91 -8.46 12.70 2.31
CA THR A 91 -8.47 13.71 1.24
C THR A 91 -9.63 13.55 0.27
N GLY A 92 -10.35 12.42 0.32
CA GLY A 92 -11.33 12.02 -0.68
C GLY A 92 -10.70 11.32 -1.90
N GLU A 93 -9.36 11.23 -1.95
CA GLU A 93 -8.60 10.56 -3.00
C GLU A 93 -7.66 9.50 -2.39
N SER A 94 -8.13 8.25 -2.33
CA SER A 94 -7.40 7.15 -1.70
C SER A 94 -5.98 6.92 -2.27
N TRP A 95 -5.77 7.18 -3.56
CA TRP A 95 -4.46 7.12 -4.20
C TRP A 95 -3.48 8.17 -3.65
N SER A 96 -3.94 9.39 -3.41
CA SER A 96 -3.12 10.48 -2.88
C SER A 96 -2.65 10.16 -1.46
N ASP A 97 -3.58 9.69 -0.62
CA ASP A 97 -3.30 9.25 0.74
C ASP A 97 -2.30 8.08 0.74
N PHE A 98 -2.53 7.07 -0.10
CA PHE A 98 -1.66 5.91 -0.25
C PHE A 98 -0.24 6.30 -0.68
N ARG A 99 -0.11 7.09 -1.75
CA ARG A 99 1.18 7.56 -2.27
C ARG A 99 1.96 8.31 -1.19
N LYS A 100 1.29 9.19 -0.44
CA LYS A 100 1.91 9.94 0.66
C LYS A 100 2.44 8.99 1.74
N MET A 101 1.62 8.04 2.19
CA MET A 101 1.99 7.06 3.21
C MET A 101 3.19 6.20 2.80
N VAL A 102 3.21 5.72 1.55
CA VAL A 102 4.34 4.94 1.01
C VAL A 102 5.63 5.74 1.03
N LEU A 103 5.58 7.01 0.59
CA LEU A 103 6.76 7.87 0.56
C LEU A 103 7.26 8.22 1.96
N GLU A 104 6.36 8.50 2.92
CA GLU A 104 6.74 8.76 4.30
C GLU A 104 7.48 7.57 4.92
N LEU A 105 6.99 6.34 4.71
CA LEU A 105 7.65 5.13 5.18
C LEU A 105 9.00 4.90 4.47
N ALA A 106 9.06 5.06 3.16
CA ALA A 106 10.28 4.88 2.38
C ALA A 106 11.38 5.88 2.81
N ILE A 107 11.03 7.16 2.98
CA ILE A 107 11.95 8.22 3.43
C ILE A 107 12.41 7.97 4.86
N ALA A 108 11.54 7.43 5.73
CA ALA A 108 11.93 7.01 7.06
C ALA A 108 12.92 5.82 7.04
N GLY A 109 13.10 5.15 5.90
CA GLY A 109 14.00 4.01 5.74
C GLY A 109 13.34 2.66 5.97
N TYR A 110 12.01 2.57 6.01
CA TYR A 110 11.31 1.29 6.03
C TYR A 110 11.41 0.57 4.66
N PRO A 111 11.61 -0.76 4.61
CA PRO A 111 11.70 -1.72 5.73
C PRO A 111 13.11 -1.92 6.29
N GLY A 112 14.13 -1.23 5.79
CA GLY A 112 15.54 -1.43 6.18
C GLY A 112 15.91 -0.89 7.57
N CYS A 113 15.10 0.01 8.14
CA CYS A 113 15.27 0.56 9.48
C CYS A 113 14.23 0.01 10.46
N THR A 114 14.70 -0.59 11.56
CA THR A 114 13.86 -1.01 12.69
C THR A 114 13.19 0.21 13.34
N GLY A 115 11.89 0.13 13.62
CA GLY A 115 11.10 1.24 14.20
C GLY A 115 10.64 2.32 13.21
N CYS A 116 11.19 2.35 11.99
CA CYS A 116 10.83 3.32 10.97
C CYS A 116 9.50 3.00 10.24
N GLY A 117 8.90 1.84 10.52
CA GLY A 117 7.61 1.44 9.94
C GLY A 117 6.38 2.08 10.58
N GLY A 118 6.56 2.91 11.62
CA GLY A 118 5.47 3.48 12.41
C GLY A 118 4.83 2.49 13.40
N PRO A 119 3.77 2.90 14.12
CA PRO A 119 3.11 2.08 15.14
C PRO A 119 2.62 0.73 14.60
N GLY A 120 2.84 -0.34 15.36
CA GLY A 120 2.43 -1.70 14.97
C GLY A 120 3.19 -2.28 13.78
N SER A 121 4.36 -1.74 13.42
CA SER A 121 5.18 -2.27 12.30
C SER A 121 5.89 -3.59 12.59
N GLU A 122 6.06 -3.92 13.88
CA GLU A 122 6.68 -5.17 14.34
C GLU A 122 5.64 -6.23 14.71
N GLU A 123 4.35 -5.84 14.76
CA GLU A 123 3.25 -6.73 15.08
C GLU A 123 2.73 -7.43 13.82
N ILE A 124 2.17 -8.63 14.00
CA ILE A 124 1.48 -9.32 12.92
C ILE A 124 0.18 -8.58 12.65
N TRP A 125 -0.05 -8.24 11.38
CA TRP A 125 -1.28 -7.59 10.96
C TRP A 125 -2.50 -8.49 11.20
N ASP A 126 -3.43 -8.00 12.02
CA ASP A 126 -4.74 -8.63 12.25
C ASP A 126 -5.79 -7.96 11.36
N GLU A 127 -6.07 -8.58 10.21
CA GLU A 127 -7.03 -8.08 9.24
C GLU A 127 -8.45 -8.02 9.81
N ALA A 128 -8.88 -9.04 10.56
CA ALA A 128 -10.24 -9.14 11.09
C ALA A 128 -10.54 -7.99 12.06
N THR A 129 -9.64 -7.69 13.00
CA THR A 129 -9.79 -6.55 13.92
C THR A 129 -9.66 -5.21 13.19
N SER A 130 -8.84 -5.17 12.15
CA SER A 130 -8.59 -3.95 11.40
C SER A 130 -9.77 -3.52 10.56
N ARG A 131 -10.66 -4.43 10.10
CA ARG A 131 -11.86 -4.07 9.31
C ARG A 131 -12.94 -3.30 10.07
N ILE A 132 -12.83 -3.18 11.40
CA ILE A 132 -13.89 -2.65 12.27
C ILE A 132 -13.74 -1.11 12.47
N TYR A 133 -13.98 -0.33 11.40
CA TYR A 133 -14.08 1.15 11.38
C TYR A 133 -14.92 1.73 10.22
#